data_AF-A0A2G5VVC7-F1
#
_entry.id   AF-A0A2G5VVC7-F1
#
_cell.length_a   1.000
_cell.length_b   1.000
_cell.length_c   1.000
_cell.angle_alpha   90.00
_cell.angle_beta   90.00
_cell.angle_gamma   90.00
#
_symmetry.space_group_name_H-M   'P 1'
#
loop_
_entity.id
_entity.type
_entity.pdbx_description
1 polymer ?
#
loop_
_entity_poly.entity_id
_entity_poly.type
_entity_poly.pdbx_seq_one_letter_code
_entity_poly.pdbx_strand_id
1 'polypeptide(L)'
;MTYLILLLLPLLALVSSERCPPVFGDYECPTGFTCEEKQCIGRNKSPSTSCTFDVECREGFVCSEGKCYPITSVKCNRHVLIAEGSARSIVSDCGRRGKCVNGQCVLDRCQGVSCDEGALCRDGKCEKVLDSFCIGHADCGPNMLCQQNKCQLKPQEALCNCQPHEICHHGQCYPNTQCTSIYCEPGTYCVEGQCLSAVGKTCQDDTCHGGTVCVNGVCVANPCPGRCPHDQDCRLGECRIMEGVPCIGECRHPFVCVDGRCRRNDCARKVCQIGESCEGGNCVRVADRFCTLAIRDCGEHFTCQENKCIDQMTVLKG
;
A
#
# COMPACT_ATOMS: atom_id res chain seq x y z
N MET A 1 -46.65 38.12 -34.83
CA MET A 1 -46.48 38.19 -33.36
C MET A 1 -45.92 36.86 -32.91
N THR A 2 -44.62 36.67 -33.13
CA THR A 2 -43.87 35.45 -32.80
C THR A 2 -43.30 35.60 -31.39
N TYR A 3 -43.77 34.78 -30.45
CA TYR A 3 -43.24 34.72 -29.09
C TYR A 3 -41.94 33.88 -29.08
N LEU A 4 -40.83 34.51 -28.73
CA LEU A 4 -39.53 33.87 -28.50
C LEU A 4 -39.45 33.48 -27.01
N ILE A 5 -39.54 32.19 -26.70
CA ILE A 5 -39.34 31.66 -25.35
C ILE A 5 -37.83 31.55 -25.11
N LEU A 6 -37.27 32.46 -24.31
CA LEU A 6 -35.90 32.34 -23.78
C LEU A 6 -35.88 31.34 -22.62
N LEU A 7 -35.30 30.16 -22.86
CA LEU A 7 -34.92 29.19 -21.84
C LEU A 7 -33.67 29.70 -21.10
N LEU A 8 -33.85 30.17 -19.87
CA LEU A 8 -32.77 30.42 -18.90
C LEU A 8 -32.24 29.08 -18.37
N LEU A 9 -31.09 28.65 -18.86
CA LEU A 9 -30.26 27.61 -18.22
C LEU A 9 -29.45 28.25 -17.09
N PRO A 10 -29.43 27.70 -15.87
CA PRO A 10 -28.58 28.20 -14.81
C PRO A 10 -27.13 27.79 -15.12
N LEU A 11 -26.22 28.77 -15.16
CA LEU A 11 -24.78 28.52 -15.13
C LEU A 11 -24.44 27.85 -13.80
N LEU A 12 -24.28 26.52 -13.83
CA LEU A 12 -23.48 25.83 -12.84
C LEU A 12 -22.05 26.35 -12.97
N ALA A 13 -21.61 27.15 -12.01
CA ALA A 13 -20.22 27.55 -11.86
C ALA A 13 -19.39 26.29 -11.62
N LEU A 14 -18.81 25.77 -12.71
CA LEU A 14 -17.72 24.82 -12.66
C LEU A 14 -16.57 25.53 -11.93
N VAL A 15 -16.28 25.10 -10.70
CA VAL A 15 -15.05 25.44 -9.99
C VAL A 15 -13.92 24.75 -10.75
N SER A 16 -13.49 25.36 -11.85
CA SER A 16 -12.36 24.89 -12.63
C SER A 16 -11.10 25.39 -11.95
N SER A 17 -10.30 24.47 -11.42
CA SER A 17 -8.93 24.78 -10.99
C SER A 17 -8.18 25.33 -12.21
N GLU A 18 -7.88 26.63 -12.22
CA GLU A 18 -7.11 27.26 -13.28
C GLU A 18 -5.68 26.73 -13.23
N ARG A 19 -5.32 25.88 -14.19
CA ARG A 19 -3.93 25.46 -14.39
C ARG A 19 -3.09 26.71 -14.63
N CYS A 20 -2.09 26.94 -13.78
CA CYS A 20 -1.05 27.92 -14.06
C CYS A 20 -0.38 27.58 -15.41
N PRO A 21 -0.04 28.58 -16.25
CA PRO A 21 0.55 28.31 -17.55
C PRO A 21 1.80 27.41 -17.44
N PRO A 22 1.97 26.41 -18.32
CA PRO A 22 3.00 25.36 -18.24
C PRO A 22 4.46 25.85 -18.41
N VAL A 23 4.69 27.16 -18.41
CA VAL A 23 5.99 27.77 -18.73
C VAL A 23 6.96 27.71 -17.53
N PHE A 24 6.50 27.39 -16.31
CA PHE A 24 7.34 27.41 -15.09
C PHE A 24 7.23 26.16 -14.20
N GLY A 25 6.72 25.05 -14.75
CA GLY A 25 6.52 23.78 -14.04
C GLY A 25 5.04 23.44 -13.90
N ASP A 26 4.67 22.19 -14.18
CA ASP A 26 3.28 21.73 -14.10
C ASP A 26 2.84 21.62 -12.63
N TYR A 27 2.23 22.69 -12.11
CA TYR A 27 1.55 22.69 -10.82
C TYR A 27 0.14 23.30 -10.92
N GLU A 28 -0.71 22.91 -9.99
CA GLU A 28 -2.05 23.46 -9.80
C GLU A 28 -2.08 24.22 -8.47
N CYS A 29 -3.02 25.18 -8.35
CA CYS A 29 -3.24 25.84 -7.07
C CYS A 29 -4.10 24.98 -6.15
N PRO A 30 -3.89 25.09 -4.81
CA PRO A 30 -4.74 24.43 -3.84
C PRO A 30 -6.21 24.85 -3.98
N THR A 31 -7.12 24.04 -3.44
CA THR A 31 -8.56 24.29 -3.52
C THR A 31 -8.90 25.65 -2.91
N GLY A 32 -9.60 26.50 -3.67
CA GLY A 32 -9.95 27.86 -3.24
C GLY A 32 -8.91 28.95 -3.50
N PHE A 33 -7.79 28.61 -4.16
CA PHE A 33 -6.77 29.54 -4.62
C PHE A 33 -6.82 29.69 -6.15
N THR A 34 -6.39 30.86 -6.63
CA THR A 34 -6.34 31.22 -8.06
C THR A 34 -4.90 31.52 -8.46
N CYS A 35 -4.53 31.23 -9.70
CA CYS A 35 -3.18 31.48 -10.19
C CYS A 35 -3.03 32.92 -10.66
N GLU A 36 -2.25 33.72 -9.94
CA GLU A 36 -1.89 35.09 -10.32
C GLU A 36 -0.36 35.20 -10.40
N GLU A 37 0.17 35.57 -11.57
CA GLU A 37 1.60 35.83 -11.77
C GLU A 37 2.56 34.74 -11.22
N LYS A 38 2.18 33.46 -11.36
CA LYS A 38 2.91 32.26 -10.85
C LYS A 38 2.83 32.05 -9.34
N GLN A 39 1.88 32.69 -8.67
CA GLN A 39 1.59 32.51 -7.26
C GLN A 39 0.14 32.08 -7.08
N CYS A 40 -0.10 31.21 -6.11
CA CYS A 40 -1.46 30.81 -5.75
C CYS A 40 -1.99 31.80 -4.72
N ILE A 41 -3.00 32.57 -5.09
CA ILE A 41 -3.59 33.63 -4.26
C ILE A 41 -4.98 33.20 -3.79
N GLY A 42 -5.19 33.25 -2.48
CA GLY A 42 -6.48 32.93 -1.86
C GLY A 42 -7.46 34.11 -1.89
N ARG A 43 -8.70 33.88 -1.49
CA ARG A 43 -9.78 34.90 -1.50
C ARG A 43 -9.43 36.19 -0.74
N ASN A 44 -8.58 36.11 0.27
CA ASN A 44 -8.13 37.26 1.06
C ASN A 44 -6.89 37.97 0.48
N LYS A 45 -6.53 37.68 -0.79
CA LYS A 45 -5.28 38.13 -1.44
C LYS A 45 -4.00 37.65 -0.75
N SER A 46 -4.11 36.63 0.10
CA SER A 46 -2.97 36.01 0.78
C SER A 46 -2.36 34.93 -0.11
N PRO A 47 -1.03 34.90 -0.31
CA PRO A 47 -0.38 33.85 -1.06
C PRO A 47 -0.38 32.52 -0.29
N SER A 48 -0.54 31.42 -1.01
CA SER A 48 -0.23 30.09 -0.48
C SER A 48 1.28 29.89 -0.51
N THR A 49 1.87 29.72 0.67
CA THR A 49 3.33 29.57 0.85
C THR A 49 3.70 28.29 1.60
N SER A 50 2.71 27.60 2.18
CA SER A 50 2.92 26.42 3.00
C SER A 50 1.81 25.40 2.79
N CYS A 51 2.12 24.15 3.13
CA CYS A 51 1.19 23.04 3.08
C CYS A 51 0.66 22.78 4.48
N THR A 52 -0.26 23.65 4.92
CA THR A 52 -0.98 23.48 6.18
C THR A 52 -2.25 22.65 5.95
N PHE A 53 -2.92 22.28 7.04
CA PHE A 53 -4.18 21.54 6.96
C PHE A 53 -5.29 22.27 6.18
N ASP A 54 -5.23 23.61 6.11
CA ASP A 54 -6.16 24.44 5.33
C ASP A 54 -5.84 24.47 3.82
N VAL A 55 -4.67 23.96 3.43
CA VAL A 55 -4.19 23.99 2.05
C VAL A 55 -4.34 22.60 1.44
N GLU A 56 -5.53 22.34 0.89
CA GLU A 56 -5.85 21.05 0.30
C GLU A 56 -5.63 21.02 -1.22
N CYS A 57 -4.76 20.11 -1.65
CA CYS A 57 -4.66 19.74 -3.06
C CYS A 57 -5.76 18.73 -3.43
N ARG A 58 -6.19 18.78 -4.69
CA ARG A 58 -7.07 17.76 -5.26
C ARG A 58 -6.46 16.36 -5.18
N GLU A 59 -7.30 15.33 -5.27
CA GLU A 59 -6.82 13.94 -5.33
C GLU A 59 -5.83 13.73 -6.49
N GLY A 60 -4.76 12.97 -6.22
CA GLY A 60 -3.68 12.74 -7.18
C GLY A 60 -2.62 13.85 -7.23
N PHE A 61 -2.67 14.82 -6.31
CA PHE A 61 -1.66 15.88 -6.20
C PHE A 61 -1.09 15.97 -4.78
N VAL A 62 0.18 16.34 -4.70
CA VAL A 62 0.93 16.53 -3.44
C VAL A 62 1.20 18.01 -3.25
N CYS A 63 0.94 18.52 -2.06
CA CYS A 63 1.29 19.89 -1.72
C CYS A 63 2.79 20.00 -1.43
N SER A 64 3.45 20.97 -2.05
CA SER A 64 4.80 21.41 -1.68
C SER A 64 4.93 22.91 -1.86
N GLU A 65 5.39 23.59 -0.81
CA GLU A 65 5.56 25.06 -0.78
C GLU A 65 4.30 25.83 -1.21
N GLY A 66 3.11 25.35 -0.79
CA GLY A 66 1.82 25.98 -1.11
C GLY A 66 1.33 25.73 -2.54
N LYS A 67 1.98 24.85 -3.30
CA LYS A 67 1.62 24.47 -4.68
C LYS A 67 1.32 22.99 -4.79
N CYS A 68 0.44 22.60 -5.71
CA CYS A 68 0.03 21.21 -5.90
C CYS A 68 0.72 20.61 -7.13
N TYR A 69 1.53 19.57 -6.93
CA TYR A 69 2.22 18.87 -8.00
C TYR A 69 1.58 17.50 -8.26
N PRO A 70 1.51 17.02 -9.52
CA PRO A 70 1.04 15.67 -9.81
C PRO A 70 1.80 14.64 -8.99
N ILE A 71 1.09 13.75 -8.29
CA ILE A 71 1.68 12.76 -7.38
C ILE A 71 2.76 11.91 -8.06
N THR A 72 2.53 11.54 -9.32
CA THR A 72 3.46 10.75 -10.13
C THR A 72 4.74 11.49 -10.49
N SER A 73 4.84 12.79 -10.24
CA SER A 73 6.06 13.58 -10.50
C SER A 73 6.92 13.76 -9.24
N VAL A 74 6.39 13.43 -8.07
CA VAL A 74 7.03 13.72 -6.78
C VAL A 74 7.93 12.57 -6.34
N LYS A 75 9.19 12.91 -6.05
CA LYS A 75 10.14 11.99 -5.41
C LYS A 75 9.84 11.93 -3.91
N CYS A 76 10.01 10.76 -3.30
CA CYS A 76 9.64 10.53 -1.91
C CYS A 76 10.58 9.57 -1.21
N ASN A 77 10.58 9.67 0.12
CA ASN A 77 11.43 8.96 1.05
C ASN A 77 12.91 9.10 0.74
N ARG A 78 13.70 9.22 1.80
CA ARG A 78 15.16 9.24 1.65
C ARG A 78 15.78 8.75 2.95
N HIS A 79 16.50 7.64 2.87
CA HIS A 79 17.22 7.08 3.99
C HIS A 79 18.72 7.18 3.70
N VAL A 80 19.47 7.85 4.57
CA VAL A 80 20.85 8.27 4.29
C VAL A 80 21.75 7.98 5.47
N LEU A 81 22.93 7.44 5.22
CA LEU A 81 24.00 7.35 6.21
C LEU A 81 24.58 8.75 6.47
N ILE A 82 24.53 9.21 7.72
CA ILE A 82 24.99 10.55 8.13
C ILE A 82 26.28 10.52 8.97
N ALA A 83 26.64 9.33 9.48
CA ALA A 83 27.92 9.01 10.11
C ALA A 83 28.07 7.48 10.14
N GLU A 84 29.22 6.98 10.61
CA GLU A 84 29.43 5.55 10.80
C GLU A 84 28.38 4.98 11.77
N GLY A 85 27.64 3.96 11.32
CA GLY A 85 26.56 3.34 12.11
C GLY A 85 25.32 4.21 12.34
N SER A 86 25.24 5.42 11.78
CA SER A 86 24.12 6.35 11.98
C SER A 86 23.44 6.69 10.65
N ALA A 87 22.13 6.47 10.59
CA ALA A 87 21.31 6.77 9.43
C ALA A 87 20.16 7.72 9.79
N ARG A 88 19.88 8.69 8.92
CA ARG A 88 18.66 9.49 8.95
C ARG A 88 17.62 8.88 8.02
N SER A 89 16.45 8.62 8.55
CA SER A 89 15.29 8.17 7.78
C SER A 89 14.33 9.33 7.56
N ILE A 90 14.04 9.67 6.31
CA ILE A 90 13.02 10.65 5.93
C ILE A 90 11.89 9.89 5.28
N VAL A 91 10.70 10.07 5.85
CA VAL A 91 9.44 9.57 5.30
C VAL A 91 8.68 10.77 4.75
N SER A 92 8.39 10.74 3.46
CA SER A 92 7.65 11.81 2.79
C SER A 92 6.14 11.61 2.93
N ASP A 93 5.42 12.72 2.96
CA ASP A 93 3.98 12.72 2.74
C ASP A 93 3.70 12.75 1.23
N CYS A 94 3.12 11.67 0.68
CA CYS A 94 2.69 11.60 -0.71
C CYS A 94 1.27 12.16 -0.93
N GLY A 95 0.76 12.95 0.01
CA GLY A 95 -0.56 13.53 -0.04
C GLY A 95 -1.67 12.50 0.23
N ARG A 96 -2.92 12.95 0.05
CA ARG A 96 -4.10 12.13 0.31
C ARG A 96 -4.11 10.90 -0.58
N ARG A 97 -4.22 9.71 0.03
CA ARG A 97 -4.17 8.40 -0.64
C ARG A 97 -2.83 8.09 -1.33
N GLY A 98 -1.78 8.85 -1.05
CA GLY A 98 -0.48 8.65 -1.64
C GLY A 98 0.35 7.61 -0.89
N LYS A 99 1.14 6.84 -1.63
CA LYS A 99 2.14 5.90 -1.09
C LYS A 99 3.47 6.12 -1.78
N CYS A 100 4.56 5.97 -1.04
CA CYS A 100 5.90 6.02 -1.61
C CYS A 100 6.34 4.62 -2.06
N VAL A 101 6.62 4.44 -3.34
CA VAL A 101 7.08 3.18 -3.92
C VAL A 101 8.31 3.43 -4.77
N ASN A 102 9.42 2.77 -4.44
CA ASN A 102 10.69 2.87 -5.17
C ASN A 102 11.21 4.30 -5.39
N GLY A 103 11.01 5.18 -4.40
CA GLY A 103 11.48 6.58 -4.42
C GLY A 103 10.52 7.56 -5.10
N GLN A 104 9.32 7.12 -5.48
CA GLN A 104 8.34 7.94 -6.19
C GLN A 104 6.94 7.78 -5.58
N CYS A 105 6.23 8.90 -5.46
CA CYS A 105 4.86 8.88 -4.97
C CYS A 105 3.93 8.27 -6.03
N VAL A 106 3.02 7.42 -5.57
CA VAL A 106 1.95 6.81 -6.36
C VAL A 106 0.63 6.95 -5.65
N LEU A 107 -0.47 7.03 -6.41
CA LEU A 107 -1.81 7.13 -5.87
C LEU A 107 -2.37 5.72 -5.60
N ASP A 108 -2.83 5.46 -4.38
CA ASP A 108 -3.60 4.27 -4.02
C ASP A 108 -5.08 4.60 -4.00
N ARG A 109 -5.75 4.40 -5.13
CA ARG A 109 -7.20 4.65 -5.29
C ARG A 109 -8.05 3.74 -4.42
N CYS A 110 -7.47 2.66 -3.89
CA CYS A 110 -8.15 1.74 -2.98
C CYS A 110 -8.02 2.13 -1.51
N GLN A 111 -7.25 3.15 -1.17
CA GLN A 111 -7.14 3.63 0.21
C GLN A 111 -8.47 4.25 0.68
N GLY A 112 -9.06 3.60 1.70
CA GLY A 112 -10.37 3.98 2.26
C GLY A 112 -11.56 3.51 1.44
N VAL A 113 -11.36 2.64 0.45
CA VAL A 113 -12.45 1.98 -0.29
C VAL A 113 -12.83 0.70 0.44
N SER A 114 -14.11 0.60 0.82
CA SER A 114 -14.71 -0.62 1.36
C SER A 114 -15.58 -1.26 0.28
N CYS A 115 -15.34 -2.53 -0.02
CA CYS A 115 -16.11 -3.29 -0.99
C CYS A 115 -17.04 -4.28 -0.30
N ASP A 116 -18.13 -4.63 -0.99
CA ASP A 116 -19.05 -5.68 -0.55
C ASP A 116 -18.35 -7.03 -0.43
N GLU A 117 -18.98 -7.94 0.31
CA GLU A 117 -18.46 -9.29 0.51
C GLU A 117 -18.22 -10.01 -0.83
N GLY A 118 -17.04 -10.63 -0.96
CA GLY A 118 -16.64 -11.28 -2.20
C GLY A 118 -16.18 -10.35 -3.32
N ALA A 119 -16.04 -9.04 -3.08
CA ALA A 119 -15.43 -8.08 -4.00
C ALA A 119 -14.10 -7.54 -3.44
N LEU A 120 -13.18 -7.18 -4.35
CA LEU A 120 -11.91 -6.53 -4.03
C LEU A 120 -11.79 -5.20 -4.77
N CYS A 121 -11.21 -4.21 -4.12
CA CYS A 121 -10.89 -2.96 -4.81
C CYS A 121 -9.75 -3.19 -5.80
N ARG A 122 -9.91 -2.70 -7.03
CA ARG A 122 -8.87 -2.60 -8.05
C ARG A 122 -8.99 -1.27 -8.74
N ASP A 123 -7.90 -0.51 -8.76
CA ASP A 123 -7.86 0.84 -9.38
C ASP A 123 -8.97 1.78 -8.89
N GLY A 124 -9.40 1.65 -7.63
CA GLY A 124 -10.47 2.45 -7.02
C GLY A 124 -11.89 1.95 -7.27
N LYS A 125 -12.06 0.79 -7.92
CA LYS A 125 -13.36 0.17 -8.20
C LYS A 125 -13.49 -1.17 -7.52
N CYS A 126 -14.65 -1.45 -6.94
CA CYS A 126 -14.93 -2.77 -6.39
C CYS A 126 -15.27 -3.74 -7.52
N GLU A 127 -14.43 -4.76 -7.68
CA GLU A 127 -14.63 -5.84 -8.64
C GLU A 127 -15.02 -7.12 -7.91
N LYS A 128 -16.08 -7.79 -8.38
CA LYS A 128 -16.51 -9.08 -7.81
C LYS A 128 -15.48 -10.16 -8.15
N VAL A 129 -14.94 -10.79 -7.10
CA VAL A 129 -13.97 -11.90 -7.19
C VAL A 129 -14.61 -13.23 -6.81
N LEU A 130 -15.69 -13.21 -6.03
CA LEU A 130 -16.48 -14.39 -5.72
C LEU A 130 -16.91 -15.13 -7.00
N ASP A 131 -16.77 -16.46 -6.98
CA ASP A 131 -17.02 -17.39 -8.09
C ASP A 131 -16.11 -17.23 -9.32
N SER A 132 -15.16 -16.28 -9.30
CA SER A 132 -14.19 -16.16 -10.37
C SER A 132 -13.22 -17.34 -10.40
N PHE A 133 -12.73 -17.66 -11.59
CA PHE A 133 -11.78 -18.75 -11.78
C PHE A 133 -10.46 -18.45 -11.06
N CYS A 134 -9.91 -19.46 -10.40
CA CYS A 134 -8.62 -19.40 -9.73
C CYS A 134 -7.80 -20.66 -9.99
N ILE A 135 -6.49 -20.51 -9.98
CA ILE A 135 -5.51 -21.58 -10.03
C ILE A 135 -5.05 -21.92 -8.61
N GLY A 136 -4.90 -20.91 -7.74
CA GLY A 136 -4.52 -21.10 -6.35
C GLY A 136 -5.08 -20.00 -5.44
N HIS A 137 -4.93 -20.17 -4.12
CA HIS A 137 -5.52 -19.26 -3.13
C HIS A 137 -5.06 -17.80 -3.26
N ALA A 138 -3.86 -17.57 -3.81
CA ALA A 138 -3.33 -16.23 -4.05
C ALA A 138 -4.16 -15.42 -5.06
N ASP A 139 -4.91 -16.06 -5.95
CA ASP A 139 -5.71 -15.38 -6.98
C ASP A 139 -6.96 -14.69 -6.39
N CYS A 140 -7.45 -15.20 -5.26
CA CYS A 140 -8.69 -14.78 -4.63
C CYS A 140 -8.53 -13.64 -3.62
N GLY A 141 -7.29 -13.27 -3.28
CA GLY A 141 -6.99 -12.25 -2.28
C GLY A 141 -7.19 -12.71 -0.82
N PRO A 142 -7.12 -11.78 0.14
CA PRO A 142 -6.93 -12.13 1.55
C PRO A 142 -8.15 -12.74 2.24
N ASN A 143 -9.37 -12.50 1.74
CA ASN A 143 -10.62 -12.91 2.41
C ASN A 143 -11.33 -14.10 1.73
N MET A 144 -10.68 -14.71 0.73
CA MET A 144 -11.26 -15.80 -0.05
C MET A 144 -10.23 -16.94 -0.23
N LEU A 145 -10.71 -18.12 -0.59
CA LEU A 145 -9.93 -19.31 -0.90
C LEU A 145 -10.26 -19.78 -2.31
N CYS A 146 -9.27 -20.32 -3.01
CA CYS A 146 -9.53 -21.09 -4.22
C CYS A 146 -10.01 -22.50 -3.84
N GLN A 147 -11.26 -22.82 -4.16
CA GLN A 147 -11.86 -24.14 -3.95
C GLN A 147 -12.60 -24.54 -5.22
N GLN A 148 -12.31 -25.75 -5.72
CA GLN A 148 -12.90 -26.25 -6.97
C GLN A 148 -12.69 -25.28 -8.15
N ASN A 149 -11.48 -24.69 -8.24
CA ASN A 149 -11.10 -23.66 -9.22
C ASN A 149 -11.96 -22.39 -9.21
N LYS A 150 -12.66 -22.12 -8.10
CA LYS A 150 -13.42 -20.88 -7.89
C LYS A 150 -13.02 -20.20 -6.60
N CYS A 151 -13.01 -18.88 -6.62
CA CYS A 151 -12.86 -18.10 -5.39
C CYS A 151 -14.12 -18.17 -4.56
N GLN A 152 -14.00 -18.72 -3.36
CA GLN A 152 -15.07 -18.83 -2.37
C GLN A 152 -14.65 -18.04 -1.12
N LEU A 153 -15.63 -17.56 -0.35
CA LEU A 153 -15.33 -16.87 0.90
C LEU A 153 -14.56 -17.78 1.84
N LYS A 154 -13.61 -17.21 2.56
CA LYS A 154 -12.99 -17.94 3.67
C LYS A 154 -14.09 -18.31 4.66
N PRO A 155 -14.15 -19.59 5.11
CA PRO A 155 -14.99 -19.94 6.24
C PRO A 155 -14.66 -19.00 7.39
N GLN A 156 -15.69 -18.38 7.97
CA GLN A 156 -15.48 -17.52 9.13
C GLN A 156 -15.03 -18.42 10.28
N GLU A 157 -13.75 -18.34 10.66
CA GLU A 157 -13.30 -18.96 11.90
C GLU A 157 -14.15 -18.37 13.02
N ALA A 158 -14.76 -19.24 13.81
CA ALA A 158 -15.63 -18.77 14.86
C ALA A 158 -14.81 -17.95 15.86
N LEU A 159 -15.19 -16.69 16.04
CA LEU A 159 -14.56 -15.81 17.02
C LEU A 159 -15.01 -16.27 18.40
N CYS A 160 -14.16 -17.02 19.10
CA CYS A 160 -14.38 -17.34 20.50
C CYS A 160 -13.35 -16.66 21.39
N ASN A 161 -13.82 -16.02 22.47
CA ASN A 161 -12.98 -15.57 23.57
C ASN A 161 -13.00 -16.63 24.68
N CYS A 162 -12.38 -17.78 24.40
CA CYS A 162 -12.36 -18.92 25.31
C CYS A 162 -11.35 -18.70 26.44
N GLN A 163 -11.66 -19.23 27.63
CA GLN A 163 -10.72 -19.26 28.74
C GLN A 163 -9.50 -20.10 28.37
N PRO A 164 -8.36 -19.90 29.05
CA PRO A 164 -7.32 -20.93 29.07
C PRO A 164 -8.03 -22.24 29.46
N HIS A 165 -7.81 -23.31 28.70
CA HIS A 165 -8.43 -24.65 28.83
C HIS A 165 -9.71 -24.92 28.04
N GLU A 166 -10.12 -24.01 27.16
CA GLU A 166 -11.29 -24.20 26.29
C GLU A 166 -10.89 -24.13 24.81
N ILE A 167 -11.58 -24.89 23.95
CA ILE A 167 -11.47 -24.76 22.50
C ILE A 167 -12.72 -24.14 21.91
N CYS A 168 -12.50 -23.36 20.85
CA CYS A 168 -13.58 -22.83 20.04
C CYS A 168 -14.06 -23.90 19.05
N HIS A 169 -15.33 -24.28 19.14
CA HIS A 169 -15.97 -25.14 18.16
C HIS A 169 -17.35 -24.55 17.83
N HIS A 170 -17.56 -24.16 16.56
CA HIS A 170 -18.78 -23.47 16.10
C HIS A 170 -19.21 -22.26 16.95
N GLY A 171 -18.25 -21.47 17.43
CA GLY A 171 -18.55 -20.25 18.20
C GLY A 171 -18.88 -20.50 19.66
N GLN A 172 -18.74 -21.74 20.12
CA GLN A 172 -18.91 -22.12 21.52
C GLN A 172 -17.58 -22.64 22.08
N CYS A 173 -17.29 -22.26 23.32
CA CYS A 173 -16.12 -22.72 24.05
C CYS A 173 -16.45 -24.04 24.74
N TYR A 174 -15.69 -25.09 24.43
CA TYR A 174 -15.80 -26.39 25.08
C TYR A 174 -14.56 -26.65 25.92
N PRO A 175 -14.70 -27.19 27.15
CA PRO A 175 -13.56 -27.60 27.94
C PRO A 175 -12.69 -28.60 27.18
N ASN A 176 -11.41 -28.30 27.03
CA ASN A 176 -10.41 -29.17 26.43
C ASN A 176 -9.30 -29.49 27.43
N THR A 177 -9.73 -29.96 28.61
CA THR A 177 -8.85 -30.27 29.74
C THR A 177 -7.76 -31.27 29.38
N GLN A 178 -8.02 -32.16 28.42
CA GLN A 178 -7.05 -33.17 27.98
C GLN A 178 -5.91 -32.58 27.14
N CYS A 179 -6.14 -31.51 26.39
CA CYS A 179 -5.14 -30.93 25.48
C CYS A 179 -4.62 -29.55 25.89
N THR A 180 -5.12 -28.96 26.98
CA THR A 180 -4.77 -27.56 27.30
C THR A 180 -3.29 -27.35 27.53
N SER A 181 -2.62 -28.30 28.20
CA SER A 181 -1.20 -28.20 28.54
C SER A 181 -0.31 -28.99 27.58
N ILE A 182 -0.87 -29.42 26.44
CA ILE A 182 -0.17 -30.26 25.47
C ILE A 182 0.24 -29.39 24.30
N TYR A 183 1.55 -29.16 24.20
CA TYR A 183 2.15 -28.54 23.02
C TYR A 183 2.40 -29.61 21.95
N CYS A 184 1.67 -29.52 20.84
CA CYS A 184 1.89 -30.37 19.68
C CYS A 184 2.82 -29.67 18.69
N GLU A 185 3.80 -30.41 18.15
CA GLU A 185 4.73 -29.87 17.16
C GLU A 185 4.00 -29.42 15.88
N PRO A 186 4.56 -28.45 15.11
CA PRO A 186 3.98 -28.06 13.82
C PRO A 186 3.72 -29.27 12.92
N GLY A 187 2.53 -29.36 12.35
CA GLY A 187 2.10 -30.53 11.59
C GLY A 187 1.25 -31.53 12.39
N THR A 188 1.09 -31.31 13.70
CA THR A 188 0.28 -32.15 14.58
C THR A 188 -0.74 -31.33 15.36
N TYR A 189 -1.80 -31.98 15.84
CA TYR A 189 -2.88 -31.36 16.62
C TYR A 189 -3.34 -32.30 17.72
N CYS A 190 -3.80 -31.74 18.83
CA CYS A 190 -4.18 -32.54 19.99
C CYS A 190 -5.63 -33.03 19.87
N VAL A 191 -5.82 -34.33 20.09
CA VAL A 191 -7.13 -34.99 20.21
C VAL A 191 -7.05 -35.91 21.42
N GLU A 192 -7.97 -35.77 22.38
CA GLU A 192 -8.07 -36.63 23.57
C GLU A 192 -6.72 -36.79 24.33
N GLY A 193 -5.99 -35.69 24.48
CA GLY A 193 -4.72 -35.68 25.20
C GLY A 193 -3.53 -36.28 24.43
N GLN A 194 -3.67 -36.53 23.14
CA GLN A 194 -2.61 -37.06 22.28
C GLN A 194 -2.38 -36.17 21.06
N CYS A 195 -1.10 -35.92 20.71
CA CYS A 195 -0.76 -35.23 19.48
C CYS A 195 -0.84 -36.20 18.29
N LEU A 196 -1.79 -35.96 17.40
CA LEU A 196 -1.98 -36.72 16.17
C LEU A 196 -1.44 -35.93 14.97
N SER A 197 -0.90 -36.65 13.98
CA SER A 197 -0.47 -36.04 12.73
C SER A 197 -1.65 -35.49 11.94
N ALA A 198 -1.59 -34.20 11.59
CA ALA A 198 -2.45 -33.62 10.57
C ALA A 198 -1.95 -33.95 9.15
N VAL A 199 -0.65 -34.24 9.00
CA VAL A 199 -0.05 -34.60 7.71
C VAL A 199 -0.61 -35.93 7.21
N GLY A 200 -1.03 -35.96 5.95
CA GLY A 200 -1.60 -37.13 5.29
C GLY A 200 -3.12 -37.26 5.41
N LYS A 201 -3.79 -36.40 6.19
CA LYS A 201 -5.26 -36.34 6.27
C LYS A 201 -5.86 -35.76 5.00
N THR A 202 -7.03 -36.22 4.59
CA THR A 202 -7.75 -35.67 3.43
C THR A 202 -8.44 -34.35 3.80
N CYS A 203 -8.38 -33.37 2.91
CA CYS A 203 -8.94 -32.02 3.12
C CYS A 203 -9.92 -31.62 2.01
N GLN A 204 -10.65 -32.58 1.43
CA GLN A 204 -11.71 -32.31 0.44
C GLN A 204 -12.93 -31.65 1.08
N ASP A 205 -13.29 -32.08 2.29
CA ASP A 205 -14.49 -31.62 3.02
C ASP A 205 -14.15 -30.96 4.36
N ASP A 206 -12.86 -30.87 4.71
CA ASP A 206 -12.40 -30.37 6.01
C ASP A 206 -11.12 -29.53 5.85
N THR A 207 -10.92 -28.62 6.80
CA THR A 207 -9.74 -27.75 6.88
C THR A 207 -8.57 -28.45 7.58
N CYS A 208 -7.36 -28.19 7.08
CA CYS A 208 -6.15 -28.75 7.67
C CYS A 208 -5.81 -28.13 9.04
N HIS A 209 -5.55 -28.95 10.05
CA HIS A 209 -5.20 -28.53 11.41
C HIS A 209 -3.69 -28.51 11.67
N GLY A 210 -3.26 -28.05 12.85
CA GLY A 210 -1.86 -28.14 13.28
C GLY A 210 -0.91 -27.31 12.40
N GLY A 211 -1.39 -26.24 11.77
CA GLY A 211 -0.60 -25.42 10.85
C GLY A 211 -0.25 -26.10 9.53
N THR A 212 -0.93 -27.19 9.17
CA THR A 212 -0.80 -27.85 7.85
C THR A 212 -1.65 -27.13 6.80
N VAL A 213 -1.34 -27.38 5.52
CA VAL A 213 -1.98 -26.75 4.36
C VAL A 213 -2.53 -27.83 3.43
N CYS A 214 -3.69 -27.57 2.83
CA CYS A 214 -4.31 -28.52 1.91
C CYS A 214 -3.66 -28.40 0.53
N VAL A 215 -2.94 -29.44 0.10
CA VAL A 215 -2.32 -29.49 -1.23
C VAL A 215 -2.78 -30.76 -1.92
N ASN A 216 -3.40 -30.61 -3.09
CA ASN A 216 -3.97 -31.72 -3.87
C ASN A 216 -4.92 -32.63 -3.05
N GLY A 217 -5.72 -32.05 -2.15
CA GLY A 217 -6.68 -32.79 -1.33
C GLY A 217 -6.09 -33.51 -0.11
N VAL A 218 -4.79 -33.31 0.18
CA VAL A 218 -4.11 -33.89 1.35
C VAL A 218 -3.46 -32.79 2.17
N CYS A 219 -3.61 -32.84 3.49
CA CYS A 219 -2.92 -31.96 4.41
C CYS A 219 -1.43 -32.30 4.44
N VAL A 220 -0.59 -31.30 4.15
CA VAL A 220 0.86 -31.41 4.20
C VAL A 220 1.41 -30.39 5.20
N ALA A 221 2.55 -30.71 5.83
CA ALA A 221 3.28 -29.72 6.61
C ALA A 221 3.50 -28.48 5.74
N ASN A 222 3.19 -27.29 6.26
CA ASN A 222 3.31 -26.05 5.48
C ASN A 222 4.74 -25.97 4.90
N PRO A 223 4.91 -26.16 3.58
CA PRO A 223 6.24 -26.31 3.01
C PRO A 223 6.96 -24.96 2.91
N CYS A 224 6.27 -23.85 3.18
CA CYS A 224 6.79 -22.54 2.84
C CYS A 224 7.70 -21.84 3.86
N PRO A 225 7.56 -21.98 5.20
CA PRO A 225 8.32 -21.17 6.14
C PRO A 225 9.83 -21.32 5.88
N GLY A 226 10.48 -20.21 5.49
CA GLY A 226 11.91 -20.18 5.16
C GLY A 226 12.31 -20.88 3.85
N ARG A 227 11.36 -21.34 3.03
CA ARG A 227 11.66 -22.09 1.78
C ARG A 227 11.29 -21.36 0.49
N CYS A 228 10.44 -20.33 0.56
CA CYS A 228 10.14 -19.54 -0.62
C CYS A 228 11.35 -18.72 -1.07
N PRO A 229 11.61 -18.60 -2.39
CA PRO A 229 12.58 -17.65 -2.92
C PRO A 229 12.36 -16.24 -2.36
N HIS A 230 13.41 -15.42 -2.30
CA HIS A 230 13.36 -14.06 -1.71
C HIS A 230 12.24 -13.17 -2.27
N ASP A 231 11.84 -13.41 -3.52
CA ASP A 231 10.82 -12.63 -4.23
C ASP A 231 9.42 -13.26 -4.20
N GLN A 232 9.26 -14.34 -3.44
CA GLN A 232 8.02 -15.06 -3.27
C GLN A 232 7.61 -15.09 -1.80
N ASP A 233 6.31 -15.13 -1.58
CA ASP A 233 5.75 -15.32 -0.24
C ASP A 233 4.86 -16.55 -0.23
N CYS A 234 4.68 -17.09 0.96
CA CYS A 234 3.75 -18.20 1.15
C CYS A 234 2.33 -17.70 1.24
N ARG A 235 1.45 -18.25 0.41
CA ARG A 235 0.01 -18.19 0.64
C ARG A 235 -0.53 -19.61 0.66
N LEU A 236 -0.89 -20.06 1.86
CA LEU A 236 -1.52 -21.37 2.12
C LEU A 236 -0.77 -22.55 1.48
N GLY A 237 0.56 -22.57 1.60
CA GLY A 237 1.39 -23.68 1.16
C GLY A 237 2.01 -23.53 -0.23
N GLU A 238 1.65 -22.48 -0.96
CA GLU A 238 2.26 -22.18 -2.27
C GLU A 238 3.15 -20.95 -2.18
N CYS A 239 4.39 -21.08 -2.67
CA CYS A 239 5.24 -19.92 -2.91
C CYS A 239 4.80 -19.22 -4.20
N ARG A 240 4.44 -17.94 -4.09
CA ARG A 240 4.00 -17.13 -5.23
C ARG A 240 4.76 -15.80 -5.24
N ILE A 241 5.03 -15.30 -6.44
CA ILE A 241 5.58 -13.96 -6.62
C ILE A 241 4.57 -12.96 -6.06
N MET A 242 5.00 -12.11 -5.13
CA MET A 242 4.09 -11.18 -4.46
C MET A 242 3.69 -9.98 -5.32
N GLU A 243 4.48 -9.64 -6.34
CA GLU A 243 4.11 -8.58 -7.28
C GLU A 243 2.77 -8.93 -7.95
N GLY A 244 1.80 -8.01 -7.86
CA GLY A 244 0.48 -8.15 -8.49
C GLY A 244 -0.56 -8.94 -7.68
N VAL A 245 -0.18 -9.59 -6.58
CA VAL A 245 -1.10 -10.36 -5.72
C VAL A 245 -2.18 -9.43 -5.14
N PRO A 246 -3.47 -9.80 -5.19
CA PRO A 246 -4.54 -9.00 -4.60
C PRO A 246 -4.36 -8.79 -3.09
N CYS A 247 -4.59 -7.57 -2.61
CA CYS A 247 -4.39 -7.18 -1.22
C CYS A 247 -5.47 -6.21 -0.72
N ILE A 248 -5.61 -6.15 0.61
CA ILE A 248 -6.44 -5.18 1.32
C ILE A 248 -5.56 -4.63 2.45
N GLY A 249 -5.21 -3.34 2.38
CA GLY A 249 -4.39 -2.66 3.38
C GLY A 249 -2.89 -2.90 3.23
N GLU A 250 -2.40 -4.08 3.64
CA GLU A 250 -0.97 -4.37 3.77
C GLU A 250 -0.51 -5.59 2.96
N CYS A 251 0.76 -5.56 2.59
CA CYS A 251 1.48 -6.67 1.97
C CYS A 251 2.71 -6.99 2.80
N ARG A 252 3.24 -8.20 2.67
CA ARG A 252 4.49 -8.57 3.34
C ARG A 252 5.63 -7.71 2.82
N HIS A 253 6.48 -7.21 3.71
CA HIS A 253 7.70 -6.49 3.34
C HIS A 253 8.57 -7.33 2.36
N PRO A 254 9.14 -6.74 1.28
CA PRO A 254 9.20 -5.32 0.94
C PRO A 254 8.06 -4.78 0.06
N PHE A 255 6.92 -5.47 -0.01
CA PHE A 255 5.79 -5.07 -0.83
C PHE A 255 4.86 -4.09 -0.09
N VAL A 256 4.21 -3.23 -0.85
CA VAL A 256 3.19 -2.29 -0.39
C VAL A 256 1.93 -2.49 -1.22
N CYS A 257 0.75 -2.51 -0.59
CA CYS A 257 -0.51 -2.61 -1.31
C CYS A 257 -0.80 -1.27 -2.01
N VAL A 258 -0.97 -1.25 -3.33
CA VAL A 258 -1.34 -0.08 -4.11
C VAL A 258 -2.40 -0.49 -5.11
N ASP A 259 -3.53 0.22 -5.16
CA ASP A 259 -4.64 -0.05 -6.06
C ASP A 259 -5.16 -1.51 -5.96
N GLY A 260 -5.10 -2.06 -4.74
CA GLY A 260 -5.55 -3.42 -4.44
C GLY A 260 -4.59 -4.53 -4.87
N ARG A 261 -3.36 -4.19 -5.28
CA ARG A 261 -2.32 -5.17 -5.61
C ARG A 261 -1.01 -4.87 -4.89
N CYS A 262 -0.31 -5.93 -4.49
CA CYS A 262 1.00 -5.80 -3.89
C CYS A 262 2.01 -5.33 -4.95
N ARG A 263 2.76 -4.27 -4.62
CA ARG A 263 3.84 -3.72 -5.44
C ARG A 263 5.14 -3.70 -4.66
N ARG A 264 6.21 -4.16 -5.28
CA ARG A 264 7.55 -4.19 -4.69
C ARG A 264 8.06 -2.78 -4.41
N ASN A 265 8.57 -2.56 -3.21
CA ASN A 265 9.21 -1.33 -2.80
C ASN A 265 10.61 -1.63 -2.24
N ASP A 266 11.58 -1.80 -3.13
CA ASP A 266 12.97 -2.08 -2.77
C ASP A 266 13.65 -0.88 -2.08
N CYS A 267 13.04 0.31 -2.14
CA CYS A 267 13.51 1.49 -1.42
C CYS A 267 13.03 1.56 0.04
N ALA A 268 12.09 0.73 0.48
CA ALA A 268 11.46 0.83 1.81
C ALA A 268 12.44 0.77 3.01
N ARG A 269 13.60 0.13 2.82
CA ARG A 269 14.68 0.06 3.84
C ARG A 269 16.06 0.29 3.25
N LYS A 270 16.13 0.80 2.02
CA LYS A 270 17.40 1.05 1.36
C LYS A 270 18.01 2.32 1.93
N VAL A 271 19.21 2.20 2.50
CA VAL A 271 19.97 3.34 3.01
C VAL A 271 21.07 3.67 2.01
N CYS A 272 21.11 4.92 1.55
CA CYS A 272 22.08 5.42 0.57
C CYS A 272 23.09 6.38 1.21
N GLN A 273 24.09 6.82 0.44
CA GLN A 273 25.08 7.79 0.91
C GLN A 273 24.59 9.23 0.77
N ILE A 274 25.32 10.16 1.38
CA ILE A 274 25.08 11.59 1.20
C ILE A 274 25.17 11.96 -0.29
N GLY A 275 24.21 12.77 -0.73
CA GLY A 275 23.97 13.18 -2.09
C GLY A 275 23.40 12.08 -3.00
N GLU A 276 22.94 10.97 -2.43
CA GLU A 276 22.18 9.93 -3.12
C GLU A 276 20.72 9.87 -2.64
N SER A 277 19.87 9.28 -3.48
CA SER A 277 18.52 8.84 -3.13
C SER A 277 18.26 7.46 -3.72
N CYS A 278 17.29 6.74 -3.16
CA CYS A 278 16.88 5.45 -3.72
C CYS A 278 15.87 5.66 -4.84
N GLU A 279 16.19 5.20 -6.05
CA GLU A 279 15.29 5.21 -7.20
C GLU A 279 15.25 3.79 -7.80
N GLY A 280 14.07 3.18 -7.87
CA GLY A 280 13.94 1.83 -8.44
C GLY A 280 14.74 0.75 -7.70
N GLY A 281 14.93 0.90 -6.38
CA GLY A 281 15.70 -0.04 -5.54
C GLY A 281 17.22 0.19 -5.51
N ASN A 282 17.70 1.16 -6.29
CA ASN A 282 19.12 1.47 -6.40
C ASN A 282 19.43 2.84 -5.80
N CYS A 283 20.55 2.93 -5.08
CA CYS A 283 21.08 4.23 -4.68
C CYS A 283 21.67 4.90 -5.91
N VAL A 284 21.14 6.08 -6.23
CA VAL A 284 21.59 6.87 -7.37
C VAL A 284 22.07 8.22 -6.91
N ARG A 285 23.15 8.70 -7.52
CA ARG A 285 23.67 10.05 -7.29
C ARG A 285 22.62 11.06 -7.76
N VAL A 286 22.18 11.91 -6.83
CA VAL A 286 21.23 13.01 -7.08
C VAL A 286 21.93 14.36 -6.99
N ALA A 287 22.88 14.53 -6.07
CA ALA A 287 23.62 15.78 -5.99
C ALA A 287 24.33 16.08 -7.32
N ASP A 288 24.32 17.36 -7.69
CA ASP A 288 24.82 17.90 -8.97
C ASP A 288 24.01 17.49 -10.22
N ARG A 289 22.94 16.69 -10.07
CA ARG A 289 22.01 16.41 -11.18
C ARG A 289 21.35 17.71 -11.63
N PHE A 290 21.15 17.85 -12.94
CA PHE A 290 20.37 18.95 -13.49
C PHE A 290 18.95 18.95 -12.91
N CYS A 291 18.49 20.10 -12.47
CA CYS A 291 17.14 20.28 -11.95
C CYS A 291 16.55 21.61 -12.43
N THR A 292 15.24 21.64 -12.42
CA THR A 292 14.44 22.87 -12.54
C THR A 292 13.55 23.05 -11.31
N LEU A 293 13.20 21.96 -10.63
CA LEU A 293 12.39 21.98 -9.42
C LEU A 293 12.81 20.86 -8.46
N ALA A 294 13.06 21.22 -7.20
CA ALA A 294 13.59 20.28 -6.20
C ALA A 294 12.68 19.08 -5.97
N ILE A 295 11.38 19.26 -5.70
CA ILE A 295 10.45 18.16 -5.38
C ILE A 295 10.34 17.09 -6.50
N ARG A 296 10.53 17.50 -7.76
CA ARG A 296 10.42 16.62 -8.92
C ARG A 296 11.74 15.98 -9.30
N ASP A 297 12.79 16.79 -9.37
CA ASP A 297 14.07 16.41 -9.98
C ASP A 297 15.08 15.90 -8.93
N CYS A 298 14.98 16.36 -7.69
CA CYS A 298 15.92 16.07 -6.60
C CYS A 298 15.31 15.22 -5.47
N GLY A 299 14.12 15.56 -5.01
CA GLY A 299 13.45 14.93 -3.86
C GLY A 299 13.88 15.48 -2.50
N GLU A 300 13.69 14.67 -1.46
CA GLU A 300 13.79 15.08 -0.06
C GLU A 300 15.18 15.57 0.35
N HIS A 301 15.20 16.68 1.10
CA HIS A 301 16.41 17.30 1.63
C HIS A 301 17.46 17.66 0.55
N PHE A 302 16.99 17.96 -0.67
CA PHE A 302 17.76 18.66 -1.68
C PHE A 302 17.09 20.00 -2.01
N THR A 303 17.87 20.98 -2.43
CA THR A 303 17.36 22.18 -3.09
C THR A 303 17.81 22.19 -4.54
N CYS A 304 17.05 22.85 -5.41
CA CYS A 304 17.48 23.11 -6.78
C CYS A 304 18.08 24.51 -6.84
N GLN A 305 19.41 24.61 -6.91
CA GLN A 305 20.14 25.87 -6.95
C GLN A 305 21.04 25.88 -8.17
N GLU A 306 20.98 26.95 -8.97
CA GLU A 306 21.75 27.09 -10.21
C GLU A 306 21.57 25.88 -11.16
N ASN A 307 20.34 25.38 -11.23
CA ASN A 307 19.95 24.18 -11.97
C ASN A 307 20.67 22.89 -11.54
N LYS A 308 21.17 22.82 -10.31
CA LYS A 308 21.77 21.63 -9.72
C LYS A 308 21.11 21.27 -8.41
N CYS A 309 20.93 19.97 -8.19
CA CYS A 309 20.49 19.47 -6.89
C CYS A 309 21.62 19.61 -5.87
N ILE A 310 21.39 20.41 -4.83
CA ILE A 310 22.33 20.61 -3.71
C ILE A 310 21.80 19.89 -2.49
N ASP A 311 22.57 18.95 -1.94
CA ASP A 311 22.18 18.22 -0.74
C ASP A 311 22.22 19.14 0.48
N GLN A 312 21.12 19.15 1.23
CA GLN A 312 20.98 19.94 2.46
C GLN A 312 21.32 19.12 3.71
N MET A 313 21.70 17.84 3.56
CA MET A 313 22.21 17.05 4.67
C MET A 313 23.68 17.32 4.94
N THR A 314 24.00 17.45 6.22
CA THR A 314 25.38 17.54 6.71
C THR A 314 25.79 16.25 7.41
N VAL A 315 27.05 15.82 7.21
CA VAL A 315 27.67 14.76 8.01
C VAL A 315 27.67 15.20 9.48
N LEU A 316 27.22 14.33 10.38
CA LEU A 316 27.44 14.55 11.81
C LEU A 316 28.92 14.32 12.09
N LYS A 317 29.63 15.37 12.52
CA LYS A 317 30.97 15.20 13.09
C LYS A 317 30.78 14.52 14.45
N GLY A 318 31.34 13.31 14.58
CA GLY A 318 31.43 12.61 15.86
C GLY A 318 32.33 13.34 16.85
#